data_AF-W2U3P8-F1
#
_entry.id   AF-W2U3P8-F1
#
_cell.length_a   1.000
_cell.length_b   1.000
_cell.length_c   1.000
_cell.angle_alpha   90.00
_cell.angle_beta   90.00
_cell.angle_gamma   90.00
#
_symmetry.space_group_name_H-M   'P 1'
#
loop_
_entity.id
_entity.type
_entity.pdbx_description
1 polymer ?
#
loop_
_entity_poly.entity_id
_entity_poly.type
_entity_poly.pdbx_seq_one_letter_code
_entity_poly.pdbx_strand_id
1 'polypeptide(L)'
;MKAKPKVTRKRTSQKRAKTFTGAHALLLFPSGEDHKATLDLMRRFSAAVRYAYNRLLEGQTRENLKRQDGPLCFFSRLNTRHADDAVLKAQAVLDSARERGEDPRKVAFEGSSLRP
;
A
#
# COMPACT_ATOMS: atom_id res chain seq x y z
N MET A 1 30.31 -5.33 -53.17
CA MET A 1 30.15 -5.35 -51.70
C MET A 1 28.74 -5.85 -51.38
N LYS A 2 28.56 -7.10 -50.93
CA LYS A 2 27.22 -7.66 -50.66
C LYS A 2 26.90 -7.56 -49.16
N ALA A 3 25.85 -6.82 -48.82
CA ALA A 3 25.38 -6.64 -47.44
C ALA A 3 24.84 -7.96 -46.87
N LYS A 4 25.23 -8.30 -45.64
CA LYS A 4 24.72 -9.47 -44.90
C LYS A 4 23.30 -9.18 -44.38
N PRO A 5 22.39 -10.18 -44.36
CA PRO A 5 21.01 -9.95 -43.91
C PRO A 5 20.96 -9.78 -42.38
N LYS A 6 20.23 -8.76 -41.92
CA LYS A 6 19.94 -8.54 -40.49
C LYS A 6 19.01 -9.65 -39.99
N VAL A 7 19.53 -10.51 -39.12
CA VAL A 7 18.74 -11.50 -38.37
C VAL A 7 17.88 -10.75 -37.34
N THR A 8 16.60 -10.59 -37.63
CA THR A 8 15.61 -10.09 -36.68
C THR A 8 15.23 -11.20 -35.70
N ARG A 9 15.87 -11.19 -34.54
CA ARG A 9 15.57 -12.12 -33.44
C ARG A 9 14.22 -11.73 -32.82
N LYS A 10 13.13 -12.36 -33.25
CA LYS A 10 11.82 -12.22 -32.61
C LYS A 10 11.91 -12.72 -31.15
N ARG A 11 11.83 -11.80 -30.19
CA ARG A 11 11.68 -12.14 -28.76
C ARG A 11 10.23 -12.54 -28.50
N THR A 12 9.91 -13.83 -28.62
CA THR A 12 8.65 -14.36 -28.09
C THR A 12 8.82 -14.61 -26.60
N SER A 13 8.52 -13.62 -25.75
CA SER A 13 8.41 -13.87 -24.31
C SER A 13 7.11 -14.61 -24.04
N GLN A 14 7.16 -15.94 -23.98
CA GLN A 14 6.06 -16.71 -23.42
C GLN A 14 5.94 -16.37 -21.92
N LYS A 15 4.93 -15.56 -21.58
CA LYS A 15 4.62 -15.21 -20.19
C LYS A 15 4.05 -16.47 -19.53
N ARG A 16 4.88 -17.23 -18.80
CA ARG A 16 4.43 -18.40 -18.03
C ARG A 16 3.32 -17.96 -17.08
N ALA A 17 2.15 -18.58 -17.17
CA ALA A 17 1.08 -18.39 -16.20
C ALA A 17 1.61 -18.86 -14.83
N LYS A 18 1.77 -17.94 -13.89
CA LYS A 18 2.20 -18.26 -12.53
C LYS A 18 1.02 -18.88 -11.80
N THR A 19 1.17 -20.12 -11.33
CA THR A 19 0.20 -20.76 -10.45
C THR A 19 0.16 -19.99 -9.12
N PHE A 20 -1.00 -19.42 -8.76
CA PHE A 20 -1.19 -18.68 -7.51
C PHE A 20 -1.90 -19.58 -6.49
N THR A 21 -1.27 -19.77 -5.32
CA THR A 21 -1.89 -20.42 -4.17
C THR A 21 -2.11 -19.36 -3.10
N GLY A 22 -3.37 -19.12 -2.74
CA GLY A 22 -3.76 -18.11 -1.75
C GLY A 22 -4.59 -18.71 -0.61
N ALA A 23 -4.59 -18.04 0.54
CA ALA A 23 -5.49 -18.33 1.65
C ALA A 23 -6.65 -17.33 1.66
N HIS A 24 -7.86 -17.79 1.97
CA HIS A 24 -9.02 -16.93 2.21
C HIS A 24 -9.54 -17.17 3.63
N ALA A 25 -10.03 -16.11 4.26
CA ALA A 25 -10.66 -16.18 5.58
C ALA A 25 -11.96 -15.39 5.55
N LEU A 26 -13.02 -15.98 6.09
CA LEU A 26 -14.31 -15.31 6.25
C LEU A 26 -14.33 -14.57 7.60
N LEU A 27 -14.60 -13.26 7.57
CA LEU A 27 -14.87 -12.50 8.78
C LEU A 27 -16.33 -12.74 9.20
N LEU A 28 -16.52 -13.45 10.30
CA LEU A 28 -17.82 -13.67 10.92
C LEU A 28 -18.02 -12.64 12.04
N PHE A 29 -19.13 -11.91 11.98
CA PHE A 29 -19.47 -10.90 12.98
C PHE A 29 -20.67 -11.37 13.80
N PRO A 30 -20.62 -11.29 15.15
CA PRO A 30 -21.74 -11.68 16.03
C PRO A 30 -22.98 -10.80 15.82
N SER A 31 -22.78 -9.54 15.43
CA SER A 31 -23.85 -8.56 15.23
C SER A 31 -23.60 -7.67 14.02
N GLY A 32 -24.67 -7.04 13.53
CA GLY A 32 -24.57 -6.03 12.47
C GLY A 32 -23.84 -4.75 12.91
N GLU A 33 -23.80 -4.46 14.22
CA GLU A 33 -23.07 -3.33 14.78
C GLU A 33 -21.56 -3.58 14.76
N ASP A 34 -21.12 -4.77 15.17
CA ASP A 34 -19.71 -5.17 15.11
C ASP A 34 -19.17 -5.17 13.68
N HIS A 35 -19.99 -5.61 12.73
CA HIS A 35 -19.67 -5.55 11.30
C HIS A 35 -19.44 -4.10 10.86
N LYS A 36 -20.35 -3.18 11.20
CA LYS A 36 -20.22 -1.75 10.85
C LYS A 36 -19.00 -1.11 11.51
N ALA A 37 -18.78 -1.36 12.80
CA ALA A 37 -17.65 -0.83 13.55
C ALA A 37 -16.32 -1.33 12.98
N THR A 38 -16.24 -2.63 12.63
CA THR A 38 -15.05 -3.22 12.02
C THR A 38 -14.77 -2.62 10.65
N LEU A 39 -15.78 -2.50 9.79
CA LEU A 39 -15.62 -1.88 8.48
C LEU A 39 -15.13 -0.42 8.57
N ASP A 40 -15.68 0.35 9.51
CA ASP A 40 -15.23 1.73 9.75
C ASP A 40 -13.79 1.77 10.26
N LEU A 41 -13.41 0.88 11.18
CA LEU A 41 -12.02 0.76 11.65
C LEU A 41 -11.06 0.41 10.51
N MET A 42 -11.40 -0.59 9.67
CA MET A 42 -10.59 -0.99 8.52
C MET A 42 -10.44 0.15 7.51
N ARG A 43 -11.51 0.94 7.30
CA ARG A 43 -11.50 2.12 6.42
C ARG A 43 -10.57 3.20 6.96
N ARG A 44 -10.66 3.54 8.25
CA ARG A 44 -9.79 4.53 8.92
C ARG A 44 -8.33 4.08 8.90
N PHE A 45 -8.08 2.81 9.19
CA PHE A 45 -6.74 2.23 9.10
C PHE A 45 -6.16 2.31 7.69
N SER A 46 -6.95 1.97 6.66
CA SER A 46 -6.51 2.07 5.27
C SER A 46 -6.22 3.52 4.85
N ALA A 47 -7.01 4.49 5.32
CA ALA A 47 -6.74 5.90 5.12
C ALA A 47 -5.45 6.36 5.83
N ALA A 48 -5.22 5.89 7.07
CA ALA A 48 -4.01 6.17 7.83
C ALA A 48 -2.75 5.65 7.14
N VAL A 49 -2.79 4.42 6.59
CA VAL A 49 -1.68 3.84 5.80
C VAL A 49 -1.36 4.70 4.58
N ARG A 50 -2.37 5.15 3.83
CA ARG A 50 -2.18 6.04 2.67
C ARG A 50 -1.56 7.37 3.06
N TYR A 51 -2.05 7.98 4.15
CA TYR A 51 -1.49 9.22 4.66
C TYR A 51 -0.02 9.04 5.05
N ALA A 52 0.28 8.02 5.85
CA ALA A 52 1.64 7.72 6.29
C ALA A 52 2.58 7.48 5.10
N TYR A 53 2.14 6.70 4.11
CA TYR A 53 2.90 6.43 2.90
C TYR A 53 3.32 7.72 2.17
N ASN A 54 2.38 8.64 1.95
CA ASN A 54 2.67 9.91 1.28
C ASN A 54 3.64 10.77 2.09
N ARG A 55 3.50 10.80 3.42
CA ARG A 55 4.43 11.56 4.27
C ARG A 55 5.82 10.94 4.34
N LEU A 56 5.92 9.60 4.30
CA LEU A 56 7.21 8.91 4.17
C LEU A 56 7.88 9.24 2.83
N LEU A 57 7.12 9.35 1.73
CA LEU A 57 7.65 9.80 0.43
C LEU A 57 8.17 11.25 0.46
N GLU A 58 7.57 12.10 1.29
CA GLU A 58 8.03 13.48 1.52
C GLU A 58 9.22 13.56 2.50
N GLY A 59 9.66 12.43 3.08
CA GLY A 59 10.80 12.36 3.98
C GLY A 59 10.47 12.55 5.46
N GLN A 60 9.20 12.51 5.87
CA GLN A 60 8.87 12.50 7.29
C GLN A 60 9.32 11.20 7.97
N THR A 61 9.71 11.30 9.24
CA THR A 61 10.12 10.15 10.05
C THR A 61 8.92 9.48 10.72
N ARG A 62 9.07 8.20 11.07
CA ARG A 62 8.07 7.43 11.82
C ARG A 62 7.69 8.09 13.14
N GLU A 63 8.67 8.63 13.86
CA GLU A 63 8.49 9.29 15.15
C GLU A 63 7.58 10.51 15.03
N ASN A 64 7.73 11.30 13.96
CA ASN A 64 6.88 12.46 13.71
C ASN A 64 5.44 12.07 13.34
N LEU A 65 5.27 10.97 12.63
CA LEU A 65 3.95 10.50 12.18
C LEU A 65 3.10 9.90 13.30
N LYS A 66 3.69 9.19 14.25
CA LYS A 66 2.95 8.49 15.32
C LYS A 66 2.67 9.32 16.57
N ARG A 67 3.03 10.61 16.58
CA ARG A 67 2.78 11.50 17.71
C ARG A 67 1.29 11.48 18.06
N GLN A 68 0.99 11.44 19.36
CA GLN A 68 -0.40 11.39 19.84
C GLN A 68 -1.23 12.57 19.33
N ASP A 69 -0.65 13.76 19.35
CA ASP A 69 -1.28 15.00 18.84
C ASP A 69 -0.98 15.22 17.34
N GLY A 70 -0.44 14.21 16.67
CA GLY A 70 -0.08 14.28 15.26
C GLY A 70 -1.32 14.20 14.35
N PRO A 71 -1.22 14.74 13.11
CA PRO A 71 -2.31 14.73 12.15
C PRO A 71 -2.79 13.31 11.83
N LEU A 72 -1.90 12.32 11.81
CA LEU A 72 -2.27 10.93 11.59
C LEU A 72 -3.27 10.43 12.64
N CYS A 73 -2.97 10.59 13.93
CA CYS A 73 -3.85 10.18 15.04
C CYS A 73 -5.15 10.99 15.05
N PHE A 74 -5.06 12.31 14.84
CA PHE A 74 -6.21 13.21 14.83
C PHE A 74 -7.22 12.88 13.72
N PHE A 75 -6.75 12.75 12.47
CA PHE A 75 -7.63 12.50 11.32
C PHE A 75 -8.16 11.07 11.27
N SER A 76 -7.34 10.08 11.63
CA SER A 76 -7.74 8.68 11.58
C SER A 76 -8.56 8.24 12.80
N ARG A 77 -8.54 9.02 13.89
CA ARG A 77 -9.14 8.67 15.18
C ARG A 77 -8.70 7.28 15.67
N LEU A 78 -7.45 6.92 15.36
CA LEU A 78 -6.81 5.69 15.82
C LEU A 78 -6.02 5.97 17.09
N ASN A 79 -5.90 4.96 17.96
CA ASN A 79 -4.92 5.03 19.04
C ASN A 79 -3.49 5.06 18.48
N THR A 80 -2.54 5.51 19.30
CA THR A 80 -1.12 5.64 18.89
C THR A 80 -0.51 4.32 18.46
N ARG A 81 -0.96 3.19 19.03
CA ARG A 81 -0.53 1.84 18.62
C ARG A 81 -0.92 1.51 17.18
N HIS A 82 -2.19 1.69 16.82
CA HIS A 82 -2.68 1.42 15.47
C HIS A 82 -2.17 2.45 14.45
N ALA A 83 -1.93 3.68 14.88
CA ALA A 83 -1.24 4.67 14.04
C ALA A 83 0.20 4.24 13.73
N ASP A 84 0.94 3.72 14.71
CA ASP A 84 2.29 3.17 14.52
C ASP A 84 2.27 1.94 13.60
N ASP A 85 1.29 1.03 13.76
CA ASP A 85 1.08 -0.11 12.85
C ASP A 85 0.79 0.33 11.41
N ALA A 86 0.02 1.42 11.24
CA ALA A 86 -0.26 1.98 9.92
C ALA A 86 1.01 2.54 9.25
N VAL A 87 1.88 3.20 10.02
CA VAL A 87 3.19 3.68 9.54
C VAL A 87 4.09 2.50 9.19
N LEU A 88 4.14 1.47 10.04
CA LEU A 88 4.91 0.25 9.78
C LEU A 88 4.48 -0.43 8.48
N LYS A 89 3.17 -0.56 8.26
CA LYS A 89 2.63 -1.12 7.02
C LYS A 89 2.95 -0.25 5.80
N ALA A 90 2.83 1.07 5.93
CA ALA A 90 3.19 2.00 4.86
C ALA A 90 4.67 1.89 4.47
N GLN A 91 5.56 1.78 5.45
CA GLN A 91 6.99 1.59 5.24
C GLN A 91 7.27 0.27 4.52
N ALA A 92 6.63 -0.84 4.92
CA ALA A 92 6.79 -2.12 4.24
C ALA A 92 6.35 -2.08 2.76
N VAL A 93 5.26 -1.37 2.44
CA VAL A 93 4.82 -1.17 1.06
C VAL A 93 5.84 -0.35 0.26
N LEU A 94 6.39 0.71 0.87
CA LEU A 94 7.40 1.57 0.26
C LEU A 94 8.69 0.79 -0.04
N ASP A 95 9.14 -0.02 0.91
CA ASP A 95 10.36 -0.82 0.76
C ASP A 95 10.16 -1.91 -0.30
N SER A 96 9.00 -2.58 -0.33
CA SER A 96 8.68 -3.54 -1.38
C SER A 96 8.67 -2.91 -2.78
N ALA A 97 8.13 -1.70 -2.93
CA ALA A 97 8.15 -0.97 -4.20
C ALA A 97 9.58 -0.66 -4.65
N ARG A 98 10.43 -0.22 -3.72
CA ARG A 98 11.87 0.04 -3.96
C ARG A 98 12.61 -1.22 -4.38
N GLU A 99 12.39 -2.34 -3.69
CA GLU A 99 12.99 -3.64 -3.99
C GLU A 99 12.61 -4.15 -5.39
N ARG A 100 11.38 -3.88 -5.83
CA ARG A 100 10.88 -4.25 -7.17
C ARG A 100 11.36 -3.31 -8.28
N GLY A 101 12.09 -2.23 -7.94
CA GLY A 101 12.49 -1.19 -8.89
C GLY A 101 11.31 -0.40 -9.47
N GLU A 102 10.17 -0.42 -8.77
CA GLU A 102 8.98 0.34 -9.16
C GLU A 102 9.09 1.76 -8.63
N ASP A 103 8.54 2.73 -9.37
CA ASP A 103 8.44 4.10 -8.89
C ASP A 103 7.45 4.15 -7.71
N PRO A 104 7.90 4.43 -6.47
CA PRO A 104 7.02 4.43 -5.31
C PRO A 104 5.89 5.47 -5.39
N ARG A 105 6.06 6.52 -6.20
CA ARG A 105 5.01 7.53 -6.43
C ARG A 105 3.89 7.02 -7.32
N LYS A 106 4.12 5.94 -8.06
CA LYS A 106 3.15 5.26 -8.93
C LYS A 106 2.51 4.05 -8.26
N VAL A 107 2.79 3.80 -6.98
CA VAL A 107 2.11 2.74 -6.23
C VAL A 107 0.62 3.09 -6.19
N ALA A 108 -0.17 2.29 -6.89
CA ALA A 108 -1.61 2.48 -7.01
C ALA A 108 -2.29 2.08 -5.69
N PHE A 109 -2.49 3.06 -4.81
CA PHE A 109 -3.60 2.98 -3.87
C PHE A 109 -4.86 3.27 -4.67
N GLU A 110 -5.46 2.25 -5.30
CA GLU A 110 -6.76 2.43 -5.94
C GLU A 110 -7.77 2.97 -4.91
N GLY A 111 -8.36 4.13 -5.22
CA GLY A 111 -9.49 4.72 -4.50
C GLY A 111 -9.18 5.94 -3.62
N SER A 112 -9.61 7.10 -4.15
CA SER A 112 -9.80 8.41 -3.52
C SER A 112 -8.56 9.31 -3.41
N SER A 113 -8.49 10.27 -4.34
CA SER A 113 -7.75 11.53 -4.21
C SER A 113 -7.89 12.10 -2.79
N LEU A 114 -6.75 12.35 -2.13
CA LEU A 114 -6.67 13.15 -0.91
C LEU A 114 -7.13 14.56 -1.26
N ARG A 115 -8.38 14.90 -0.97
CA ARG A 115 -8.78 16.31 -0.92
C ARG A 115 -8.26 16.94 0.39
N PRO A 116 -7.80 18.20 0.32
CA PRO A 116 -7.33 18.95 1.48
C PRO A 116 -8.40 19.13 2.55
#